data_AF-A0A849H2D1-F1
#
_entry.id   AF-A0A849H2D1-F1
#
_cell.length_a   1.000
_cell.length_b   1.000
_cell.length_c   1.000
_cell.angle_alpha   90.00
_cell.angle_beta   90.00
_cell.angle_gamma   90.00
#
_symmetry.space_group_name_H-M   'P 1'
#
loop_
_entity.id
_entity.type
_entity.pdbx_description
1 polymer ?
#
loop_
_entity_poly.entity_id
_entity_poly.type
_entity_poly.pdbx_seq_one_letter_code
_entity_poly.pdbx_strand_id
1 'polypeptide(L)'
;MTKLDDAIQGGVEAPLDDAWHTYMENLFASMQKMEQTVDEAAEMPMNCTETWCTNARALLDDLNHQIFSIHEPKWSTPEDSARIKAMKKKIYDIYARLATIQPGA
;
A
#
# COMPACT_ATOMS: atom_id res chain seq x y z
N MET A 1 35.15 6.53 -22.37
CA MET A 1 33.99 7.44 -22.27
C MET A 1 32.73 6.70 -22.65
N THR A 2 32.67 6.05 -23.82
CA THR A 2 31.51 5.24 -24.27
C THR A 2 30.92 4.28 -23.22
N LYS A 3 31.70 3.49 -22.48
CA LYS A 3 31.13 2.58 -21.45
C LYS A 3 30.41 3.28 -20.28
N LEU A 4 30.82 4.50 -19.93
CA LEU A 4 30.17 5.28 -18.87
C LEU A 4 28.92 5.96 -19.44
N ASP A 5 29.02 6.48 -20.66
CA ASP A 5 27.90 7.09 -21.37
C ASP A 5 26.81 6.06 -21.70
N ASP A 6 27.17 4.83 -22.07
CA ASP A 6 26.26 3.70 -22.29
C ASP A 6 25.59 3.24 -20.98
N ALA A 7 26.31 3.27 -19.84
CA ALA A 7 25.74 2.97 -18.53
C ALA A 7 24.75 4.06 -18.06
N ILE A 8 25.06 5.33 -18.38
CA ILE A 8 24.21 6.49 -18.09
C ILE A 8 23.00 6.52 -19.03
N GLN A 9 23.15 6.24 -20.31
CA GLN A 9 22.08 6.27 -21.31
C GLN A 9 21.24 4.99 -21.35
N GLY A 10 21.77 3.86 -20.86
CA GLY A 10 21.22 2.54 -21.19
C GLY A 10 21.07 1.53 -20.06
N GLY A 11 21.26 1.83 -18.76
CA GLY A 11 21.11 0.70 -17.82
C GLY A 11 21.15 0.86 -16.31
N VAL A 12 21.33 2.04 -15.72
CA VAL A 12 21.23 2.15 -14.24
C VAL A 12 19.84 2.59 -13.80
N GLU A 13 19.21 3.51 -14.53
CA GLU A 13 17.93 4.11 -14.11
C GLU A 13 16.73 3.22 -14.44
N ALA A 14 16.70 2.54 -15.60
CA ALA A 14 15.56 1.73 -16.02
C ALA A 14 15.21 0.61 -15.02
N PRO A 15 16.16 -0.21 -14.52
CA PRO A 15 15.83 -1.21 -13.50
C PRO A 15 15.34 -0.61 -12.18
N LEU A 16 15.78 0.61 -11.82
CA LEU A 16 15.32 1.31 -10.63
C LEU A 16 13.89 1.82 -10.80
N ASP A 17 13.60 2.39 -11.97
CA ASP A 17 12.27 2.85 -12.37
C ASP A 17 11.27 1.69 -12.40
N ASP A 18 11.63 0.57 -13.04
CA ASP A 18 10.81 -0.65 -13.07
C ASP A 18 10.53 -1.19 -11.66
N ALA A 19 11.56 -1.22 -10.79
CA ALA A 19 11.42 -1.69 -9.42
C ALA A 19 10.50 -0.79 -8.58
N TRP A 20 10.60 0.52 -8.76
CA TRP A 20 9.72 1.48 -8.10
C TRP A 20 8.27 1.34 -8.54
N HIS A 21 8.02 1.30 -9.85
CA HIS A 21 6.67 1.10 -10.39
C HIS A 21 6.07 -0.23 -9.90
N THR A 22 6.84 -1.31 -9.96
CA THR A 22 6.42 -2.62 -9.45
C THR A 22 6.09 -2.58 -7.95
N TYR A 23 6.92 -1.91 -7.14
CA TYR A 23 6.65 -1.73 -5.72
C TYR A 23 5.35 -0.95 -5.48
N MET A 24 5.19 0.19 -6.17
CA MET A 24 4.02 1.05 -6.08
C MET A 24 2.72 0.34 -6.48
N GLU A 25 2.76 -0.44 -7.57
CA GLU A 25 1.63 -1.23 -8.02
C GLU A 25 1.23 -2.30 -7.02
N ASN A 26 2.20 -3.07 -6.51
CA ASN A 26 1.95 -4.14 -5.57
C ASN A 26 1.47 -3.62 -4.21
N LEU A 27 2.02 -2.50 -3.73
CA LEU A 27 1.57 -1.88 -2.49
C LEU A 27 0.14 -1.37 -2.62
N PHE A 28 -0.18 -0.72 -3.74
CA PHE A 28 -1.54 -0.27 -4.03
C PHE A 28 -2.53 -1.44 -4.11
N ALA A 29 -2.17 -2.50 -4.84
CA ALA A 29 -3.00 -3.71 -4.94
C ALA A 29 -3.22 -4.37 -3.58
N SER A 30 -2.18 -4.41 -2.74
CA SER A 30 -2.28 -4.95 -1.37
C SER A 30 -3.23 -4.13 -0.50
N MET A 31 -3.15 -2.79 -0.58
CA MET A 31 -4.09 -1.90 0.11
C MET A 31 -5.53 -2.09 -0.39
N GLN A 32 -5.74 -2.17 -1.70
CA GLN A 32 -7.06 -2.44 -2.28
C GLN A 32 -7.62 -3.79 -1.85
N LYS A 33 -6.77 -4.82 -1.76
CA LYS A 33 -7.21 -6.14 -1.28
C LYS A 33 -7.61 -6.09 0.20
N MET A 34 -6.89 -5.33 1.01
CA MET A 34 -7.25 -5.10 2.41
C MET A 34 -8.58 -4.36 2.52
N GLU A 35 -8.77 -3.28 1.75
CA GLU A 35 -10.03 -2.56 1.67
C GLU A 35 -11.20 -3.49 1.34
N GLN A 36 -11.09 -4.24 0.22
CA GLN A 36 -12.12 -5.18 -0.20
C GLN A 36 -12.46 -6.18 0.90
N THR A 37 -11.44 -6.75 1.56
CA THR A 37 -11.63 -7.75 2.61
C THR A 37 -12.35 -7.16 3.82
N VAL A 38 -12.01 -5.93 4.20
CA VAL A 38 -12.65 -5.20 5.30
C VAL A 38 -14.09 -4.84 4.95
N ASP A 39 -14.36 -4.40 3.72
CA ASP A 39 -15.70 -4.08 3.25
C ASP A 39 -16.61 -5.30 3.21
N GLU A 40 -16.13 -6.41 2.65
CA GLU A 40 -16.84 -7.70 2.64
C GLU A 40 -17.16 -8.15 4.09
N ALA A 41 -16.18 -8.08 4.98
CA ALA A 41 -16.38 -8.47 6.39
C ALA A 41 -17.38 -7.54 7.12
N ALA A 42 -17.40 -6.24 6.80
CA ALA A 42 -18.33 -5.29 7.42
C ALA A 42 -19.79 -5.47 6.95
N GLU A 43 -20.01 -6.13 5.81
CA GLU A 43 -21.35 -6.46 5.31
C GLU A 43 -21.87 -7.83 5.81
N MET A 44 -20.98 -8.66 6.38
CA MET A 44 -21.36 -9.96 6.92
C MET A 44 -22.05 -9.81 8.29
N PRO A 45 -23.15 -10.54 8.55
CA PRO A 45 -23.87 -10.49 9.82
C PRO A 45 -23.15 -11.21 10.98
N MET A 46 -21.94 -11.72 10.76
CA MET A 46 -21.13 -12.38 11.79
C MET A 46 -20.08 -11.42 12.35
N ASN A 47 -20.03 -11.34 13.67
CA ASN A 47 -18.96 -10.66 14.38
C ASN A 47 -17.62 -11.37 14.16
N CYS A 48 -16.51 -10.63 14.19
CA CYS A 48 -15.18 -11.23 14.05
C CYS A 48 -14.81 -12.06 15.29
N THR A 49 -13.92 -13.05 15.12
CA THR A 49 -13.20 -13.63 16.26
C THR A 49 -12.14 -12.65 16.76
N GLU A 50 -11.77 -12.72 18.04
CA GLU A 50 -10.73 -11.86 18.63
C GLU A 50 -9.41 -11.96 17.85
N THR A 51 -9.00 -13.18 17.47
CA THR A 51 -7.81 -13.44 16.67
C THR A 51 -7.90 -12.79 15.29
N TRP A 52 -9.04 -12.92 14.61
CA TRP A 52 -9.22 -12.31 13.29
C TRP A 52 -9.10 -10.79 13.38
N CYS A 53 -9.80 -10.16 14.32
CA CYS A 53 -9.78 -8.71 14.49
C CYS A 53 -8.39 -8.19 14.87
N THR A 54 -7.65 -8.93 15.69
CA THR A 54 -6.26 -8.59 16.06
C THR A 54 -5.34 -8.67 14.85
N ASN A 55 -5.41 -9.76 14.07
CA ASN A 55 -4.56 -9.95 12.90
C ASN A 55 -4.88 -8.94 11.79
N ALA A 56 -6.16 -8.63 11.56
CA ALA A 56 -6.57 -7.63 10.58
C ALA A 56 -6.04 -6.24 10.93
N ARG A 57 -6.08 -5.85 12.22
CA ARG A 57 -5.51 -4.58 12.68
C ARG A 57 -3.99 -4.55 12.54
N ALA A 58 -3.29 -5.61 12.94
CA ALA A 58 -1.84 -5.69 12.81
C ALA A 58 -1.40 -5.58 11.33
N LEU A 59 -2.09 -6.27 10.42
CA LEU A 59 -1.80 -6.18 8.99
C LEU A 59 -2.06 -4.77 8.43
N LEU A 60 -3.12 -4.10 8.90
CA LEU A 60 -3.42 -2.73 8.50
C LEU A 60 -2.37 -1.74 9.03
N ASP A 61 -1.88 -1.95 10.25
CA ASP A 61 -0.77 -1.18 10.85
C ASP A 61 0.51 -1.34 10.04
N ASP A 62 0.84 -2.56 9.61
CA ASP A 62 1.99 -2.82 8.75
C ASP A 62 1.85 -2.08 7.41
N LEU A 63 0.68 -2.18 6.75
CA LEU A 63 0.42 -1.45 5.49
C LEU A 63 0.52 0.07 5.68
N ASN A 64 -0.02 0.59 6.76
CA ASN A 64 0.10 2.00 7.11
C ASN A 64 1.57 2.41 7.28
N HIS A 65 2.37 1.61 7.99
CA HIS A 65 3.79 1.86 8.14
C HIS A 65 4.52 1.86 6.80
N GLN A 66 4.24 0.89 5.92
CA GLN A 66 4.83 0.84 4.57
C GLN A 66 4.48 2.09 3.76
N ILE A 67 3.21 2.50 3.72
CA ILE A 67 2.75 3.66 2.94
C ILE A 67 3.35 4.98 3.47
N PHE A 68 3.46 5.13 4.79
CA PHE A 68 3.98 6.37 5.38
C PHE A 68 5.51 6.45 5.42
N SER A 69 6.21 5.31 5.33
CA SER A 69 7.67 5.25 5.22
C SER A 69 8.20 5.42 3.79
N ILE A 70 7.31 5.54 2.79
CA ILE A 70 7.72 5.77 1.41
C ILE A 70 8.53 7.06 1.29
N HIS A 71 9.77 6.90 0.86
CA HIS A 71 10.65 7.97 0.43
C HIS A 71 10.63 8.03 -1.10
N GLU A 72 9.93 9.03 -1.65
CA GLU A 72 9.80 9.21 -3.10
C GLU A 72 11.18 9.41 -3.76
N PRO A 73 11.52 8.61 -4.80
CA PRO A 73 12.70 8.85 -5.61
C PRO A 73 12.66 10.24 -6.25
N LYS A 74 13.83 10.85 -6.45
CA LYS A 74 13.93 12.19 -7.08
C LYS A 74 13.38 12.25 -8.50
N TRP A 75 13.33 11.12 -9.18
CA TRP A 75 12.84 10.96 -10.55
C TRP A 75 11.39 10.48 -10.62
N SER A 76 10.71 10.32 -9.47
CA SER A 76 9.29 9.95 -9.43
C SER A 76 8.41 10.97 -10.14
N THR A 77 7.29 10.48 -10.67
CA THR A 77 6.36 11.30 -11.44
C THR A 77 5.33 11.98 -10.53
N PRO A 78 4.67 13.06 -10.99
CA PRO A 78 3.54 13.63 -10.25
C PRO A 78 2.38 12.63 -10.02
N GLU A 79 2.25 11.64 -10.89
CA GLU A 79 1.27 10.56 -10.76
C GLU A 79 1.62 9.65 -9.57
N ASP A 80 2.89 9.29 -9.39
CA ASP A 80 3.36 8.54 -8.21
C ASP A 80 3.03 9.28 -6.92
N SER A 81 3.36 10.57 -6.85
CA SER A 81 3.06 11.41 -5.69
C SER A 81 1.55 11.47 -5.41
N ALA A 82 0.72 11.55 -6.45
CA ALA A 82 -0.74 11.55 -6.32
C ALA A 82 -1.24 10.20 -5.79
N ARG A 83 -0.69 9.09 -6.28
CA ARG A 83 -1.04 7.73 -5.85
C ARG A 83 -0.66 7.48 -4.39
N ILE A 84 0.53 7.93 -3.96
CA ILE A 84 0.96 7.85 -2.55
C ILE A 84 0.01 8.64 -1.65
N LYS A 85 -0.36 9.87 -2.04
CA LYS A 85 -1.33 10.69 -1.29
C LYS A 85 -2.70 10.01 -1.20
N ALA A 86 -3.15 9.39 -2.30
CA ALA A 86 -4.39 8.64 -2.31
C ALA A 86 -4.33 7.45 -1.33
N MET A 87 -3.24 6.66 -1.34
CA MET A 87 -3.05 5.56 -0.39
C MET A 87 -3.04 6.04 1.07
N LYS A 88 -2.30 7.12 1.37
CA LYS A 88 -2.25 7.73 2.71
C LYS A 88 -3.62 8.18 3.21
N LYS A 89 -4.47 8.71 2.33
CA LYS A 89 -5.85 9.04 2.71
C LYS A 89 -6.67 7.76 2.92
N LYS A 90 -6.58 6.82 1.98
CA LYS A 90 -7.42 5.64 1.94
C LYS A 90 -7.19 4.69 3.10
N ILE A 91 -5.96 4.57 3.59
CA ILE A 91 -5.65 3.71 4.75
C ILE A 91 -6.46 4.12 5.98
N TYR A 92 -6.70 5.42 6.20
CA TYR A 92 -7.55 5.91 7.29
C TYR A 92 -9.02 5.55 7.12
N ASP A 93 -9.52 5.55 5.88
CA ASP A 93 -10.87 5.10 5.58
C ASP A 93 -11.02 3.60 5.90
N ILE A 94 -10.00 2.79 5.58
CA ILE A 94 -9.97 1.36 5.91
C ILE A 94 -9.93 1.15 7.44
N TYR A 95 -9.16 1.94 8.19
CA TYR A 95 -9.19 1.90 9.66
C TYR A 95 -10.57 2.20 10.22
N ALA A 96 -11.21 3.26 9.72
CA ALA A 96 -12.54 3.66 10.17
C ALA A 96 -13.56 2.55 9.89
N ARG A 97 -13.47 1.89 8.73
CA ARG A 97 -14.31 0.76 8.38
C ARG A 97 -14.04 -0.47 9.25
N LEU A 98 -12.77 -0.84 9.44
CA LEU A 98 -12.40 -1.97 10.30
C LEU A 98 -12.86 -1.76 11.76
N ALA A 99 -12.87 -0.51 12.24
CA ALA A 99 -13.35 -0.18 13.57
C ALA A 99 -14.86 -0.40 13.77
N THR A 100 -15.66 -0.50 12.70
CA THR A 100 -17.09 -0.84 12.82
C THR A 100 -17.32 -2.33 13.04
N ILE A 101 -16.31 -3.17 12.80
CA ILE A 101 -16.36 -4.61 13.02
C ILE A 101 -15.99 -4.89 14.47
N GLN A 102 -16.96 -5.37 15.26
CA GLN A 102 -16.76 -5.68 16.67
C GLN A 102 -16.54 -7.18 16.88
N PRO A 103 -15.73 -7.57 17.90
CA PRO A 103 -15.65 -8.96 18.32
C PRO A 103 -17.01 -9.47 18.78
N GLY A 104 -17.35 -10.71 18.41
CA GLY A 104 -18.55 -11.36 18.94
C GLY A 104 -18.39 -11.61 20.43
N ALA A 105 -19.44 -11.35 21.20
CA ALA A 105 -19.52 -11.77 22.59
C ALA A 105 -19.45 -13.30 22.73
#